data_AF-A0A1F7BER9-F1
#
_entry.id   AF-A0A1F7BER9-F1
#
_cell.length_a   1.000
_cell.length_b   1.000
_cell.length_c   1.000
_cell.angle_alpha   90.00
_cell.angle_beta   90.00
_cell.angle_gamma   90.00
#
_symmetry.space_group_name_H-M   'P 1'
#
loop_
_entity.id
_entity.type
_entity.pdbx_description
1 polymer ?
#
loop_
_entity_poly.entity_id
_entity_poly.type
_entity_poly.pdbx_seq_one_letter_code
_entity_poly.pdbx_strand_id
1 'polypeptide(L)'
;MHALLSLIGSLISVAHAQVLQNVGTANPGVASMWATVCSTVPFCSVGTGAPALLFLKISGFLLMMIGGVAVAALIYAGIKIILSRGQDEGMSEGKKIAMYALLGLVLAIIADALVLYVVQLVNVAAS
;
A
#
# COMPACT_ATOMS: atom_id res chain seq x y z
N MET A 1 25.57 22.92 -13.71
CA MET A 1 24.50 22.00 -14.16
C MET A 1 23.11 22.34 -13.61
N HIS A 2 22.98 23.08 -12.49
CA HIS A 2 21.67 23.49 -11.95
C HIS A 2 21.10 24.80 -12.54
N ALA A 3 21.92 25.67 -13.11
CA ALA A 3 21.46 26.95 -13.69
C ALA A 3 20.79 26.79 -15.07
N LEU A 4 21.02 25.66 -15.76
CA LEU A 4 20.50 25.42 -17.11
C LEU A 4 19.10 24.78 -17.09
N LEU A 5 18.74 24.09 -15.99
CA LEU A 5 17.41 23.51 -15.78
C LEU A 5 16.35 24.56 -15.41
N SER A 6 16.71 25.68 -14.77
CA SER A 6 15.74 26.73 -14.44
C SER A 6 15.31 27.57 -15.65
N LEU A 7 16.15 27.62 -16.70
CA LEU A 7 15.89 28.39 -17.94
C LEU A 7 14.97 27.65 -18.92
N ILE A 8 14.89 26.32 -18.86
CA ILE A 8 13.96 25.52 -19.67
C ILE A 8 12.55 25.56 -19.06
N GLY A 9 12.44 25.75 -17.73
CA GLY A 9 11.16 25.84 -17.03
C GLY A 9 10.32 27.09 -17.32
N SER A 10 10.92 28.16 -17.86
CA SER A 10 10.22 29.41 -18.17
C SER A 10 9.66 29.49 -19.60
N LEU A 11 10.00 28.54 -20.48
CA LEU A 11 9.59 28.56 -21.89
C LEU A 11 8.32 27.73 -22.18
N ILE A 12 7.85 26.94 -21.21
CA ILE A 12 6.53 26.33 -21.30
C ILE A 12 5.54 27.36 -20.76
N SER A 13 4.88 28.08 -21.67
CA SER A 13 3.85 29.05 -21.33
C SER A 13 2.77 28.42 -20.44
N VAL A 14 2.86 28.71 -19.13
CA VAL A 14 1.91 28.26 -18.09
C VAL A 14 0.49 28.79 -18.32
N ALA A 15 0.29 29.69 -19.29
CA ALA A 15 -1.00 30.29 -19.61
C ALA A 15 -2.07 29.30 -20.12
N HIS A 16 -1.70 28.13 -20.66
CA HIS A 16 -2.68 27.14 -21.16
C HIS A 16 -2.89 25.93 -20.25
N ALA A 17 -2.08 25.77 -19.19
CA ALA A 17 -2.31 24.73 -18.18
C ALA A 17 -3.44 25.09 -17.18
N GLN A 18 -3.73 26.39 -17.03
CA GLN A 18 -4.74 26.90 -16.09
C GLN A 18 -6.17 26.49 -16.48
N VAL A 19 -6.45 26.29 -17.78
CA VAL A 19 -7.80 26.01 -18.29
C VAL A 19 -8.17 24.54 -18.07
N LEU A 20 -7.22 23.61 -18.20
CA LEU A 20 -7.44 22.20 -17.91
C LEU A 20 -7.51 21.87 -16.42
N GLN A 21 -7.02 22.76 -15.54
CA GLN A 21 -7.22 22.63 -14.09
C GLN A 21 -8.58 23.17 -13.62
N ASN A 22 -9.29 23.91 -14.47
CA ASN A 22 -10.56 24.56 -14.15
C ASN A 22 -11.79 23.92 -14.83
N VAL A 23 -11.60 22.87 -15.64
CA VAL A 23 -12.70 22.04 -16.15
C VAL A 23 -13.25 21.16 -15.01
N GLY A 24 -14.08 21.77 -14.16
CA GLY A 24 -14.81 21.10 -13.08
C GLY A 24 -14.92 21.89 -11.77
N THR A 25 -14.05 22.88 -11.55
CA THR A 25 -14.00 23.68 -10.30
C THR A 25 -14.80 24.98 -10.38
N ALA A 26 -15.18 25.43 -11.58
CA ALA A 26 -15.87 26.70 -11.78
C ALA A 26 -17.39 26.67 -11.54
N ASN A 27 -17.99 25.50 -11.27
CA ASN A 27 -19.44 25.40 -11.01
C ASN A 27 -19.70 24.67 -9.68
N PRO A 28 -20.24 25.35 -8.64
CA PRO A 28 -20.45 24.76 -7.31
C PRO A 28 -21.36 23.52 -7.32
N GLY A 29 -22.23 23.38 -8.34
CA GLY A 29 -23.05 22.20 -8.54
C GLY A 29 -22.26 20.92 -8.83
N VAL A 30 -21.14 21.02 -9.56
CA VAL A 30 -20.31 19.86 -9.91
C VAL A 30 -19.51 19.38 -8.71
N ALA A 31 -19.03 20.29 -7.87
CA ALA A 31 -18.35 19.96 -6.62
C ALA A 31 -19.30 19.25 -5.62
N SER A 32 -20.55 19.71 -5.49
CA SER A 32 -21.55 19.05 -4.65
C SER A 32 -21.99 17.69 -5.21
N MET A 33 -22.04 17.56 -6.53
CA MET A 33 -22.33 16.27 -7.18
C MET A 33 -21.18 15.28 -6.97
N TRP A 34 -19.93 15.72 -7.12
CA TRP A 34 -18.76 14.89 -6.83
C TRP A 34 -18.68 14.45 -5.37
N ALA A 35 -19.01 15.32 -4.41
CA ALA A 35 -19.08 14.94 -2.99
C ALA A 35 -20.13 13.84 -2.73
N THR A 36 -21.29 13.92 -3.39
CA THR A 36 -22.38 12.93 -3.28
C THR A 36 -22.02 11.60 -3.94
N VAL A 37 -21.40 11.65 -5.12
CA VAL A 37 -20.84 10.46 -5.78
C VAL A 37 -19.73 9.85 -4.92
N CYS A 38 -18.91 10.67 -4.27
CA CYS A 38 -17.84 10.20 -3.38
C CYS A 38 -18.33 9.52 -2.12
N SER A 39 -19.47 9.92 -1.56
CA SER A 39 -20.03 9.20 -0.41
C SER A 39 -20.70 7.88 -0.80
N THR A 40 -20.89 7.61 -2.09
CA THR A 40 -21.60 6.42 -2.57
C THR A 40 -20.71 5.39 -3.26
N VAL A 41 -19.51 5.76 -3.74
CA VAL A 41 -18.57 4.81 -4.37
C VAL A 41 -17.25 4.69 -3.60
N PRO A 42 -16.76 3.46 -3.32
CA PRO A 42 -15.60 3.23 -2.45
C PRO A 42 -14.23 3.54 -3.10
N PHE A 43 -14.23 4.14 -4.30
CA PHE A 43 -13.06 4.46 -5.11
C PHE A 43 -12.99 5.94 -5.54
N CYS A 44 -13.76 6.83 -4.93
CA CYS A 44 -13.85 8.23 -5.39
C CYS A 44 -12.58 9.09 -5.18
N SER A 45 -11.61 8.61 -4.39
CA SER A 45 -10.34 9.32 -4.15
C SER A 45 -9.22 8.96 -5.14
N VAL A 46 -9.54 8.41 -6.31
CA VAL A 46 -8.57 8.14 -7.38
C VAL A 46 -8.10 9.38 -8.15
N GLY A 47 -8.57 10.59 -7.79
CA GLY A 47 -8.21 11.84 -8.47
C GLY A 47 -7.11 12.66 -7.81
N THR A 48 -7.07 12.70 -6.47
CA THR A 48 -6.23 13.67 -5.71
C THR A 48 -5.20 13.02 -4.78
N GLY A 49 -5.17 11.68 -4.70
CA GLY A 49 -4.23 10.89 -3.90
C GLY A 49 -4.21 9.40 -4.30
N ALA A 50 -4.60 9.13 -5.55
CA ALA A 50 -4.92 7.81 -6.10
C ALA A 50 -3.87 6.73 -5.82
N PRO A 51 -2.57 6.98 -6.08
CA PRO A 51 -1.57 5.94 -5.95
C PRO A 51 -1.46 5.54 -4.47
N ALA A 52 -1.31 6.52 -3.57
CA ALA A 52 -1.13 6.29 -2.14
C ALA A 52 -2.26 5.49 -1.50
N LEU A 53 -3.52 5.82 -1.81
CA LEU A 53 -4.67 5.13 -1.22
C LEU A 53 -4.86 3.71 -1.78
N LEU A 54 -4.52 3.47 -3.05
CA LEU A 54 -4.55 2.12 -3.61
C LEU A 54 -3.49 1.22 -2.96
N PHE A 55 -2.27 1.74 -2.74
CA PHE A 55 -1.20 0.98 -2.10
C PHE A 55 -1.52 0.65 -0.64
N LEU A 56 -2.08 1.57 0.13
CA LEU A 56 -2.44 1.30 1.53
C LEU A 56 -3.60 0.31 1.65
N LYS A 57 -4.60 0.42 0.78
CA LYS A 57 -5.77 -0.48 0.80
C LYS A 57 -5.40 -1.89 0.36
N ILE A 58 -4.52 -2.03 -0.65
CA ILE A 58 -4.04 -3.34 -1.09
C ILE A 58 -3.12 -3.99 -0.06
N SER A 59 -2.22 -3.21 0.56
CA SER A 59 -1.33 -3.70 1.61
C SER A 59 -2.12 -4.15 2.85
N GLY A 60 -3.13 -3.40 3.28
CA GLY A 60 -3.99 -3.82 4.39
C GLY A 60 -4.71 -5.15 4.13
N PHE A 61 -5.18 -5.37 2.89
CA PHE A 61 -5.78 -6.64 2.50
C PHE A 61 -4.75 -7.79 2.47
N LEU A 62 -3.55 -7.53 1.94
CA LEU A 62 -2.45 -8.49 1.92
C LEU A 62 -1.99 -8.88 3.33
N LEU A 63 -1.81 -7.90 4.22
CA LEU A 63 -1.43 -8.15 5.62
C LEU A 63 -2.47 -9.01 6.35
N MET A 64 -3.76 -8.79 6.09
CA MET A 64 -4.81 -9.61 6.69
C MET A 64 -4.75 -11.07 6.22
N MET A 65 -4.50 -11.30 4.93
CA MET A 65 -4.35 -12.65 4.37
C MET A 65 -3.07 -13.34 4.87
N ILE A 66 -1.94 -12.64 4.83
CA ILE A 66 -0.65 -13.16 5.30
C ILE A 66 -0.71 -13.46 6.80
N GLY A 67 -1.31 -12.56 7.59
CA GLY A 67 -1.52 -12.75 9.02
C GLY A 67 -2.36 -14.00 9.31
N GLY A 68 -3.46 -14.19 8.57
CA GLY A 68 -4.30 -15.39 8.70
C GLY A 68 -3.55 -16.68 8.36
N VAL A 69 -2.80 -16.70 7.26
CA VAL A 69 -2.01 -17.88 6.84
C VAL A 69 -0.87 -18.16 7.82
N ALA A 70 -0.20 -17.12 8.33
CA ALA A 70 0.88 -17.27 9.31
C ALA A 70 0.38 -17.93 10.60
N VAL A 71 -0.77 -17.51 11.12
CA VAL A 71 -1.37 -18.12 12.31
C VAL A 71 -1.74 -19.59 12.05
N ALA A 72 -2.36 -19.90 10.90
CA ALA A 72 -2.71 -21.27 10.54
C ALA A 72 -1.46 -22.17 10.43
N ALA A 73 -0.38 -21.66 9.83
CA ALA A 73 0.89 -22.38 9.71
C ALA A 73 1.56 -22.62 11.08
N LEU A 74 1.49 -21.67 12.00
CA LEU A 74 1.99 -21.83 13.37
C LEU A 74 1.20 -22.89 14.15
N ILE A 75 -0.12 -22.92 14.00
CA ILE A 75 -0.98 -23.95 14.62
C ILE A 75 -0.60 -25.34 14.06
N TYR A 76 -0.47 -25.47 12.74
CA TYR A 76 -0.06 -26.72 12.10
C TYR A 76 1.32 -27.19 12.57
N ALA A 77 2.28 -26.27 12.66
CA ALA A 77 3.62 -26.57 13.18
C ALA A 77 3.56 -27.07 14.63
N GLY A 78 2.79 -26.40 15.50
CA GLY A 78 2.61 -26.81 16.90
C GLY A 78 2.01 -28.21 17.04
N ILE A 79 0.92 -28.48 16.31
CA ILE A 79 0.26 -29.79 16.32
C ILE A 79 1.23 -30.88 15.84
N LYS A 80 1.99 -30.62 14.77
CA LYS A 80 2.97 -31.58 14.22
C LYS A 80 4.08 -31.90 15.22
N ILE A 81 4.60 -30.90 15.93
CA ILE A 81 5.62 -31.09 16.97
C ILE A 81 5.08 -31.96 18.12
N ILE A 82 3.85 -31.68 18.59
CA ILE A 82 3.22 -32.42 19.69
C ILE A 82 2.91 -33.87 19.30
N LEU A 83 2.42 -34.09 18.09
CA LEU A 83 2.07 -35.43 17.59
C LEU A 83 3.28 -36.29 17.21
N SER A 84 4.48 -35.70 17.09
CA SER A 84 5.68 -36.42 16.64
C SER A 84 6.16 -37.49 17.64
N ARG A 85 5.61 -37.58 18.86
CA ARG A 85 5.83 -38.66 19.86
C ARG A 85 7.30 -39.09 20.07
N GLY A 86 8.25 -38.19 19.86
CA GLY A 86 9.70 -38.48 20.00
C GLY A 86 10.41 -38.99 18.74
N GLN A 87 9.76 -39.03 17.58
CA GLN A 87 10.44 -39.19 16.29
C GLN A 87 11.11 -37.86 15.91
N ASP A 88 12.44 -37.88 15.78
CA ASP A 88 13.24 -36.69 15.50
C ASP A 88 12.84 -35.99 14.19
N GLU A 89 12.38 -36.77 13.19
CA GLU A 89 11.93 -36.25 11.91
C GLU A 89 10.83 -35.17 12.06
N GLY A 90 9.70 -35.50 12.68
CA GLY A 90 8.55 -34.59 12.74
C GLY A 90 8.75 -33.44 13.73
N MET A 91 9.61 -33.61 14.74
CA MET A 91 10.06 -32.53 15.63
C MET A 91 10.92 -31.52 14.86
N SER A 92 11.85 -32.00 14.03
CA SER A 92 12.70 -31.11 13.22
C SER A 92 11.90 -30.38 12.14
N GLU A 93 10.96 -31.07 11.52
CA GLU A 93 10.15 -30.52 10.44
C GLU A 93 9.18 -29.46 10.96
N GLY A 94 8.52 -29.71 12.08
CA GLY A 94 7.64 -28.73 12.72
C GLY A 94 8.39 -27.46 13.15
N LYS A 95 9.62 -27.58 13.65
CA LYS A 95 10.47 -26.42 13.96
C LYS A 95 10.82 -25.61 12.71
N LYS A 96 11.13 -26.26 11.59
CA LYS A 96 11.39 -25.57 10.31
C LYS A 96 10.16 -24.80 9.86
N ILE A 97 8.98 -25.40 9.92
CA ILE A 97 7.71 -24.73 9.56
C ILE A 97 7.47 -23.51 10.45
N ALA A 98 7.65 -23.64 11.77
CA ALA A 98 7.51 -22.52 12.69
C ALA A 98 8.51 -21.39 12.38
N MET A 99 9.77 -21.72 12.09
CA MET A 99 10.79 -20.73 11.71
C MET A 99 10.44 -19.99 10.42
N TYR A 100 9.93 -20.70 9.40
CA TYR A 100 9.50 -20.06 8.14
C TYR A 100 8.26 -19.19 8.34
N ALA A 101 7.30 -19.60 9.17
CA ALA A 101 6.13 -18.79 9.49
C ALA A 101 6.51 -17.50 10.24
N LEU A 102 7.44 -17.59 11.19
CA LEU A 102 8.00 -16.43 11.89
C LEU A 102 8.74 -15.49 10.94
N LEU A 103 9.60 -16.02 10.05
CA LEU A 103 10.28 -15.23 9.02
C LEU A 103 9.31 -14.50 8.11
N GLY A 104 8.24 -15.16 7.66
CA GLY A 104 7.20 -14.53 6.84
C GLY A 104 6.48 -13.39 7.57
N LEU A 105 6.19 -13.56 8.86
CA LEU A 105 5.55 -12.52 9.66
C LEU A 105 6.47 -11.30 9.85
N VAL A 106 7.76 -11.53 10.13
CA VAL A 106 8.75 -10.45 10.27
C VAL A 106 8.90 -9.69 8.95
N LEU A 107 8.98 -10.39 7.81
CA LEU A 107 9.05 -9.77 6.48
C LEU A 107 7.80 -8.94 6.17
N ALA A 108 6.61 -9.40 6.57
CA ALA A 108 5.38 -8.64 6.37
C ALA A 108 5.38 -7.30 7.12
N ILE A 109 5.89 -7.27 8.35
CA ILE A 109 6.03 -6.04 9.15
C ILE A 109 6.99 -5.06 8.48
N ILE A 110 8.12 -5.55 7.96
CA ILE A 110 9.11 -4.72 7.26
C ILE A 110 8.52 -4.16 5.95
N ALA A 111 7.76 -4.97 5.22
CA ALA A 111 7.10 -4.54 3.98
C ALA A 111 6.13 -3.39 4.21
N ASP A 112 5.33 -3.42 5.28
CA ASP A 112 4.39 -2.35 5.62
C ASP A 112 5.11 -1.01 5.86
N ALA A 113 6.20 -1.03 6.63
CA ALA A 113 7.04 0.14 6.86
C ALA A 113 7.62 0.73 5.55
N LEU A 114 8.03 -0.15 4.62
CA LEU A 114 8.54 0.28 3.30
C LEU A 114 7.45 0.95 2.46
N VAL A 115 6.24 0.41 2.46
CA VAL A 115 5.09 0.98 1.73
C VAL A 115 4.78 2.38 2.26
N LEU A 116 4.76 2.56 3.58
CA LEU A 116 4.53 3.87 4.21
C LEU A 116 5.58 4.90 3.77
N TYR A 117 6.85 4.49 3.70
CA TYR A 117 7.93 5.36 3.22
C TYR A 117 7.75 5.78 1.75
N VAL A 118 7.40 4.84 0.86
CA VAL A 118 7.14 5.15 -0.55
C VAL A 118 5.93 6.09 -0.71
N VAL A 119 4.86 5.88 0.05
CA VAL A 119 3.68 6.75 0.05
C VAL A 119 4.04 8.17 0.48
N GLN A 120 4.87 8.32 1.51
CA GLN A 120 5.36 9.63 1.94
C GLN A 120 6.19 10.32 0.86
N LEU A 121 7.09 9.60 0.18
CA LEU A 121 7.88 10.15 -0.92
C LEU A 121 7.01 10.63 -2.09
N VAL A 122 5.98 9.87 -2.45
CA VAL A 122 5.05 10.24 -3.53
C VAL A 122 4.27 11.51 -3.17
N ASN A 123 3.82 11.64 -1.92
CA ASN A 123 3.10 12.84 -1.48
C ASN A 123 4.00 14.09 -1.46
N VAL A 124 5.28 13.95 -1.12
CA VAL A 124 6.27 15.05 -1.18
C VAL A 124 6.59 15.46 -2.61
N ALA A 125 6.60 14.51 -3.55
CA ALA A 125 6.80 14.83 -4.98
C ALA A 125 5.56 15.44 -5.66
N ALA A 126 4.39 15.34 -5.04
CA ALA A 126 3.12 15.86 -5.55
C ALA A 126 2.80 17.28 -5.06
N SER A 127 3.55 17.83 -4.10
CA SER A 127 3.50 19.22 -3.63
C SER A 127 4.53 20.09 -4.36
#